data_AF-T0H330-F1
#
_entry.id   AF-T0H330-F1
#
_cell.length_a   1.000
_cell.length_b   1.000
_cell.length_c   1.000
_cell.angle_alpha   90.00
_cell.angle_beta   90.00
_cell.angle_gamma   90.00
#
_symmetry.space_group_name_H-M   'P 1'
#
loop_
_entity.id
_entity.type
_entity.pdbx_description
1 polymer ?
#
loop_
_entity_poly.entity_id
_entity_poly.type
_entity_poly.pdbx_seq_one_letter_code
_entity_poly.pdbx_strand_id
1 'polypeptide(L)'
;MLDQRRRLRAALADRLLAVCYGAGVDSTAMLIALKLAGLRPHIITFADTSAEKPPTLDHLDRMDAVLARWSWPAIVRCRKQTLPGTAYGDLYGNCLANETLPSLAFGLKSCSLGPASATVSFARDE
;
A
#
# COMPACT_ATOMS: atom_id res chain seq x y z
N MET A 1 -5.24 -5.71 -22.16
CA MET A 1 -4.83 -6.46 -20.95
C MET A 1 -3.65 -7.42 -21.18
N LEU A 2 -3.64 -8.28 -22.21
CA LEU A 2 -2.49 -9.16 -22.53
C LEU A 2 -1.19 -8.38 -22.80
N ASP A 3 -1.28 -7.26 -23.52
CA ASP A 3 -0.14 -6.38 -23.80
C ASP A 3 0.46 -5.79 -22.51
N GLN A 4 -0.38 -5.27 -21.61
CA GLN A 4 0.06 -4.72 -20.32
C GLN A 4 0.80 -5.76 -19.47
N ARG A 5 0.30 -7.01 -19.43
CA ARG A 5 0.97 -8.11 -18.71
C ARG A 5 2.33 -8.44 -19.32
N ARG A 6 2.42 -8.44 -20.66
CA ARG A 6 3.69 -8.69 -21.38
C ARG A 6 4.71 -7.60 -21.08
N ARG A 7 4.31 -6.32 -21.15
CA ARG A 7 5.18 -5.18 -20.79
C ARG A 7 5.66 -5.26 -19.35
N LEU A 8 4.77 -5.60 -18.42
CA LEU A 8 5.13 -5.75 -17.01
C LEU A 8 6.15 -6.88 -16.79
N ARG A 9 5.95 -8.05 -17.41
CA ARG A 9 6.92 -9.15 -17.39
C ARG A 9 8.27 -8.73 -18.00
N ALA A 10 8.25 -8.11 -19.18
CA ALA A 10 9.48 -7.66 -19.84
C ALA A 10 10.27 -6.68 -18.97
N ALA A 11 9.59 -5.83 -18.19
CA ALA A 11 10.26 -4.90 -17.28
C ALA A 11 10.83 -5.56 -16.01
N LEU A 12 10.23 -6.66 -15.52
CA LEU A 12 10.41 -7.11 -14.14
C LEU A 12 10.83 -8.58 -13.93
N ALA A 13 10.77 -9.45 -14.94
CA ALA A 13 10.86 -10.92 -14.78
C ALA A 13 12.10 -11.44 -14.05
N ASP A 14 13.23 -10.73 -14.15
CA ASP A 14 14.52 -11.14 -13.57
C ASP A 14 15.01 -10.16 -12.50
N ARG A 15 14.10 -9.40 -11.88
CA ARG A 15 14.42 -8.41 -10.85
C ARG A 15 13.92 -8.85 -9.48
N LEU A 16 14.64 -8.43 -8.45
CA LEU A 16 14.11 -8.45 -7.09
C LEU A 16 12.97 -7.43 -6.98
N LEU A 17 11.81 -7.91 -6.53
CA LEU A 17 10.59 -7.11 -6.42
C LEU A 17 10.25 -6.88 -4.95
N ALA A 18 10.38 -5.64 -4.51
CA ALA A 18 9.86 -5.16 -3.24
C ALA A 18 8.59 -4.35 -3.50
N VAL A 19 7.47 -4.77 -2.90
CA VAL A 19 6.18 -4.09 -3.05
C VAL A 19 5.86 -3.33 -1.77
N CYS A 20 5.76 -2.02 -1.87
CA CYS A 20 5.22 -1.17 -0.81
C CYS A 20 3.68 -1.22 -0.89
N TYR A 21 3.08 -2.02 -0.03
CA TYR A 21 1.64 -2.20 0.04
C TYR A 21 1.04 -1.22 1.04
N GLY A 22 0.29 -0.23 0.56
CA GLY A 22 -0.34 0.81 1.40
C GLY A 22 -1.76 0.47 1.86
N ALA A 23 -2.24 -0.76 1.64
CA ALA A 23 -3.62 -1.17 1.95
C ALA A 23 -4.72 -0.34 1.25
N GLY A 24 -4.38 0.32 0.13
CA GLY A 24 -5.31 1.08 -0.71
C GLY A 24 -5.67 0.35 -2.01
N VAL A 25 -6.57 0.96 -2.79
CA VAL A 25 -7.06 0.42 -4.08
C VAL A 25 -5.90 0.18 -5.06
N ASP A 26 -5.04 1.18 -5.28
CA ASP A 26 -3.96 1.10 -6.27
C ASP A 26 -2.92 0.04 -5.91
N SER A 27 -2.49 0.01 -4.64
CA SER A 27 -1.54 -1.01 -4.17
C SER A 27 -2.12 -2.42 -4.22
N THR A 28 -3.44 -2.57 -4.05
CA THR A 28 -4.13 -3.87 -4.17
C THR A 28 -4.23 -4.28 -5.65
N ALA A 29 -4.58 -3.33 -6.54
CA ALA A 29 -4.60 -3.55 -7.97
C ALA A 29 -3.20 -3.95 -8.50
N MET A 30 -2.13 -3.37 -7.95
CA MET A 30 -0.75 -3.72 -8.29
C MET A 30 -0.42 -5.18 -7.94
N LEU A 31 -0.81 -5.67 -6.75
CA LEU A 31 -0.64 -7.08 -6.39
C LEU A 31 -1.38 -8.03 -7.35
N ILE A 32 -2.62 -7.67 -7.73
CA ILE A 32 -3.41 -8.42 -8.70
C ILE A 32 -2.72 -8.42 -10.08
N ALA A 33 -2.22 -7.26 -10.54
CA ALA A 33 -1.53 -7.14 -11.81
C ALA A 33 -0.27 -8.03 -11.87
N LEU A 34 0.52 -8.05 -10.79
CA LEU A 34 1.68 -8.94 -10.65
C LEU A 34 1.27 -10.41 -10.67
N LYS A 35 0.18 -10.78 -9.98
CA LYS A 35 -0.34 -12.16 -9.97
C LYS A 35 -0.76 -12.59 -11.36
N LEU A 36 -1.50 -11.75 -12.08
CA LEU A 36 -1.94 -12.01 -13.46
C LEU A 36 -0.78 -12.06 -14.46
N ALA A 37 0.33 -11.37 -14.17
CA ALA A 37 1.56 -11.41 -14.95
C ALA A 37 2.49 -12.57 -14.57
N GLY A 38 2.16 -13.36 -13.54
CA GLY A 38 3.00 -14.45 -13.05
C GLY A 38 4.33 -13.95 -12.45
N LEU A 39 4.32 -12.77 -11.84
CA LEU A 39 5.47 -12.15 -11.18
C LEU A 39 5.24 -12.19 -9.67
N ARG A 40 6.09 -12.92 -8.93
CA ARG A 40 5.98 -13.03 -7.48
C ARG A 40 6.88 -11.99 -6.79
N PRO A 41 6.33 -11.13 -5.93
CA PRO A 41 7.12 -10.27 -5.06
C PRO A 41 8.05 -11.09 -4.15
N HIS A 42 9.23 -10.56 -3.89
CA HIS A 42 10.19 -11.14 -2.94
C HIS A 42 9.89 -10.68 -1.52
N ILE A 43 9.42 -9.43 -1.38
CA ILE A 43 8.95 -8.86 -0.12
C ILE A 43 7.76 -7.95 -0.40
N ILE A 44 6.81 -7.95 0.54
CA ILE A 44 5.67 -7.05 0.56
C ILE A 44 5.72 -6.34 1.92
N THR A 45 5.73 -5.01 1.93
CA THR A 45 5.85 -4.22 3.16
C THR A 45 4.64 -3.32 3.35
N PHE A 46 4.24 -3.10 4.60
CA PHE A 46 3.24 -2.12 5.00
C PHE A 46 3.85 -1.22 6.08
N ALA A 47 3.72 0.10 5.93
CA ALA A 47 4.22 1.05 6.92
C ALA A 47 3.20 1.17 8.07
N ASP A 48 3.51 0.54 9.21
CA ASP A 48 2.66 0.59 10.40
C ASP A 48 2.96 1.85 11.21
N THR A 49 2.04 2.81 11.14
CA THR A 49 2.09 4.08 11.86
C THR A 49 1.65 3.97 13.33
N SER A 50 1.19 2.79 13.76
CA SER A 50 0.51 2.56 15.04
C SER A 50 -0.73 3.46 15.25
N ALA A 51 -1.23 4.06 14.18
CA ALA A 51 -2.39 4.96 14.17
C ALA A 51 -3.32 4.66 12.98
N GLU A 52 -3.22 3.45 12.43
CA GLU A 52 -4.08 2.99 11.35
C GLU A 52 -5.51 2.75 11.83
N LYS A 53 -6.47 2.91 10.92
CA LYS A 53 -7.88 2.63 11.22
C LYS A 53 -8.08 1.11 11.38
N PRO A 54 -8.95 0.65 12.30
CA PRO A 54 -9.23 -0.79 12.46
C PRO A 54 -9.60 -1.50 11.15
N PRO A 55 -10.44 -0.92 10.25
CA PRO A 55 -10.74 -1.56 8.95
C PRO A 55 -9.52 -1.74 8.04
N THR A 56 -8.48 -0.89 8.17
CA THR A 56 -7.22 -1.05 7.43
C THR A 56 -6.48 -2.29 7.92
N LEU A 57 -6.44 -2.51 9.24
CA LEU A 57 -5.81 -3.69 9.83
C LEU A 57 -6.55 -4.97 9.43
N ASP A 58 -7.89 -4.97 9.49
CA ASP A 58 -8.71 -6.09 9.01
C ASP A 58 -8.46 -6.37 7.52
N HIS A 59 -8.24 -5.33 6.72
CA HIS A 59 -7.92 -5.48 5.30
C HIS A 59 -6.56 -6.14 5.09
N LEU A 60 -5.54 -5.80 5.89
CA LEU A 60 -4.24 -6.48 5.86
C LEU A 60 -4.39 -7.98 6.13
N ASP A 61 -5.14 -8.36 7.16
CA ASP A 61 -5.35 -9.78 7.49
C ASP A 61 -6.08 -10.54 6.38
N ARG A 62 -7.09 -9.92 5.77
CA ARG A 62 -7.78 -10.49 4.59
C ARG A 62 -6.84 -10.66 3.41
N MET A 63 -5.94 -9.71 3.21
CA MET A 63 -4.97 -9.75 2.12
C MET A 63 -3.87 -10.78 2.36
N ASP A 64 -3.39 -10.95 3.59
CA ASP A 64 -2.48 -12.04 3.95
C ASP A 64 -3.11 -13.41 3.64
N ALA A 65 -4.41 -13.60 3.90
CA ALA A 65 -5.11 -14.82 3.51
C ALA A 65 -5.14 -15.05 1.98
N VAL A 66 -5.30 -13.97 1.20
CA VAL A 66 -5.23 -14.04 -0.28
C VAL A 66 -3.81 -14.39 -0.74
N LEU A 67 -2.79 -13.75 -0.17
CA LEU A 67 -1.38 -14.00 -0.50
C LEU A 67 -0.97 -15.44 -0.17
N ALA A 68 -1.42 -15.97 0.98
CA ALA A 68 -1.21 -17.36 1.36
C ALA A 68 -1.81 -18.33 0.32
N ARG A 69 -3.04 -18.08 -0.15
CA ARG A 69 -3.67 -18.86 -1.24
C ARG A 69 -2.91 -18.78 -2.56
N TRP A 70 -2.09 -17.76 -2.76
CA TRP A 70 -1.24 -17.60 -3.94
C TRP A 70 0.18 -18.15 -3.73
N SER A 71 0.50 -18.69 -2.56
CA SER A 71 1.85 -19.09 -2.14
C SER A 71 2.85 -17.92 -2.19
N TRP A 72 2.37 -16.72 -1.87
CA TRP A 72 3.16 -15.48 -1.83
C TRP A 72 3.60 -15.16 -0.39
N PRO A 73 4.68 -14.37 -0.20
CA PRO A 73 5.06 -13.94 1.14
C PRO A 73 3.95 -13.11 1.79
N ALA A 74 3.84 -13.20 3.12
CA ALA A 74 2.95 -12.35 3.91
C ALA A 74 3.44 -10.89 3.92
N ILE A 75 2.55 -9.98 4.30
CA ILE A 75 2.83 -8.55 4.43
C ILE A 75 3.72 -8.34 5.68
N VAL A 76 4.89 -7.76 5.46
CA VAL A 76 5.81 -7.36 6.53
C VAL A 76 5.38 -5.99 7.06
N ARG A 77 4.88 -5.95 8.29
CA ARG A 77 4.53 -4.70 8.99
C ARG A 77 5.81 -4.01 9.48
N CYS A 78 6.17 -2.90 8.83
CA CYS A 78 7.34 -2.10 9.14
C CYS A 78 6.96 -0.97 10.08
N ARG A 79 7.41 -1.04 11.33
CA ARG A 79 7.23 0.02 12.33
C ARG A 79 8.51 0.84 12.48
N LYS A 80 8.36 2.16 12.59
CA LYS A 80 9.48 3.05 12.91
C LYS A 80 9.95 2.79 14.34
N GLN A 81 11.23 2.48 14.50
CA GLN A 81 11.89 2.50 15.80
C GLN A 81 12.41 3.91 16.06
N THR A 82 11.92 4.55 17.10
CA THR A 82 12.34 5.89 17.49
C THR A 82 13.65 5.85 18.28
N LEU A 83 14.39 6.96 18.28
CA LEU A 83 15.60 7.07 19.09
C LEU A 83 15.26 7.03 20.59
N PRO A 84 16.18 6.55 21.45
CA PRO A 84 16.02 6.68 22.89
C PRO A 84 15.70 8.12 23.29
N GLY A 85 14.72 8.30 24.18
CA GLY A 85 14.27 9.63 24.62
C GLY A 85 13.22 10.30 23.73
N THR A 86 12.78 9.66 22.64
CA THR A 86 11.65 10.17 21.84
C THR A 86 10.33 10.06 22.64
N ALA A 87 9.59 11.15 22.76
CA ALA A 87 8.39 11.25 23.60
C ALA A 87 7.10 10.67 22.97
N TYR A 88 7.20 9.97 21.84
CA TYR A 88 6.05 9.41 21.12
C TYR A 88 6.39 8.07 20.48
N GLY A 89 5.39 7.19 20.39
CA GLY A 89 5.50 5.85 19.78
C GLY A 89 4.65 5.64 18.53
N ASP A 90 3.80 6.59 18.18
CA ASP A 90 2.87 6.51 17.06
C ASP A 90 2.81 7.85 16.29
N LEU A 91 2.04 7.87 15.20
CA LEU A 91 1.87 9.07 14.38
C LEU A 91 1.12 10.19 15.12
N TYR A 92 0.16 9.87 15.98
CA TYR A 92 -0.62 10.89 16.70
C TYR A 92 0.23 11.63 17.74
N GLY A 93 0.99 10.90 18.56
CA GLY A 93 1.94 11.45 19.50
C GLY A 93 3.06 12.22 18.79
N ASN A 94 3.50 11.79 17.61
CA ASN A 94 4.43 12.56 16.80
C ASN A 94 3.85 13.94 16.41
N CYS A 95 2.60 13.97 15.97
CA CYS A 95 1.92 15.21 15.60
C CYS A 95 1.77 16.15 16.80
N LEU A 96 1.33 15.62 17.95
CA LEU A 96 1.20 16.40 19.18
C LEU A 96 2.53 16.94 19.70
N ALA A 97 3.55 16.09 19.80
CA ALA A 97 4.84 16.46 20.39
C ALA A 97 5.63 17.48 19.55
N ASN A 98 5.37 17.56 18.25
CA ASN A 98 6.04 18.49 17.34
C ASN A 98 5.11 19.61 16.85
N GLU A 99 3.91 19.75 17.46
CA GLU A 99 2.90 20.74 17.07
C GLU A 99 2.65 20.77 15.56
N THR A 100 2.59 19.58 14.96
CA THR A 100 2.52 19.40 13.51
C THR A 100 1.33 18.52 13.12
N LEU A 101 1.08 18.44 11.83
CA LEU A 101 0.04 17.60 11.25
C LEU A 101 0.69 16.47 10.44
N PRO A 102 -0.03 15.36 10.17
CA PRO A 102 0.47 14.35 9.26
C PRO A 102 0.70 14.95 7.87
N SER A 103 1.65 14.39 7.12
CA SER A 103 2.04 14.87 5.77
C SER A 103 0.86 15.06 4.82
N LEU A 104 -0.20 14.26 4.99
CA LEU A 104 -1.46 14.37 4.27
C LEU A 104 -2.09 15.77 4.36
N ALA A 105 -2.03 16.41 5.53
CA ALA A 105 -2.59 17.75 5.76
C ALA A 105 -1.84 18.85 5.00
N PHE A 106 -0.56 18.64 4.70
CA PHE A 106 0.29 19.56 3.96
C PHE A 106 0.24 19.34 2.44
N GLY A 107 -0.67 18.50 1.94
CA GLY A 107 -0.79 18.19 0.51
C GLY A 107 0.32 17.28 -0.04
N LEU A 108 1.19 16.75 0.82
CA LEU A 108 2.25 15.81 0.44
C LEU A 108 1.65 14.39 0.33
N LYS A 109 0.94 14.13 -0.78
CA LYS A 109 0.33 12.83 -1.09
C LYS A 109 0.93 12.21 -2.36
N SER A 110 1.77 11.19 -2.19
CA SER A 110 2.14 10.27 -3.28
C SER A 110 1.43 8.91 -3.17
N CYS A 111 0.99 8.53 -1.96
CA CYS A 111 0.43 7.20 -1.65
C CYS A 111 -0.95 7.22 -0.99
N SER A 112 -1.58 8.40 -0.81
CA SER A 112 -2.86 8.56 -0.10
C SER A 112 -3.94 9.13 -1.01
N LEU A 113 -4.83 8.25 -1.46
CA LEU A 113 -6.11 8.61 -2.09
C LEU A 113 -7.24 7.88 -1.34
N GLY A 114 -8.19 8.64 -0.79
CA GLY A 114 -9.56 8.15 -0.69
C GLY A 114 -10.18 8.09 -2.09
N PRO A 115 -11.33 7.41 -2.30
CA PRO A 115 -11.99 7.45 -3.60
C PRO A 115 -12.11 8.90 -4.02
N ALA A 116 -11.64 9.22 -5.23
CA ALA A 116 -11.90 10.53 -5.81
C ALA A 116 -13.41 10.76 -5.67
N SER A 117 -13.81 11.88 -5.07
CA SER A 117 -15.14 12.41 -5.33
C SER A 117 -15.29 12.40 -6.84
N ALA A 118 -16.20 11.56 -7.32
CA ALA A 118 -16.23 11.09 -8.69
C ALA A 118 -16.29 12.25 -9.68
N THR A 119 -15.53 12.12 -10.76
CA THR A 119 -16.10 12.29 -12.09
C THR A 119 -15.69 11.10 -12.93
N VAL A 120 -16.37 9.97 -12.73
CA VAL A 120 -16.47 8.94 -13.78
C VAL A 120 -17.57 9.43 -14.71
N SER A 121 -17.20 10.16 -15.76
CA SER A 121 -18.15 10.47 -16.83
C SER A 121 -18.35 9.21 -17.68
N PHE A 122 -19.49 8.55 -17.50
CA PHE A 122 -19.97 7.60 -18.49
C PHE A 122 -20.34 8.40 -19.75
N ALA A 123 -19.76 8.02 -20.89
CA ALA A 123 -20.21 8.53 -22.18
C ALA A 123 -21.70 8.23 -22.31
N ARG A 124 -22.49 9.24 -22.67
CA ARG A 124 -23.86 9.02 -23.15
C ARG A 124 -23.73 8.60 -24.61
N ASP A 125 -24.16 7.38 -24.90
CA ASP A 125 -24.43 6.95 -26.27
C ASP A 125 -25.65 7.73 -26.78
N GLU A 126 -25.45 8.49 -27.85
CA GLU A 126 -26.43 8.81 -28.89
C GLU A 126 -25.73 8.79 -30.25
#